data_AF-A0A1X7KLM5-F1
#
_entry.id   AF-A0A1X7KLM5-F1
#
_cell.length_a   1.000
_cell.length_b   1.000
_cell.length_c   1.000
_cell.angle_alpha   90.00
_cell.angle_beta   90.00
_cell.angle_gamma   90.00
#
_symmetry.space_group_name_H-M   'P 1'
#
loop_
_entity.id
_entity.type
_entity.pdbx_description
1 polymer ?
#
loop_
_entity_poly.entity_id
_entity_poly.type
_entity_poly.pdbx_seq_one_letter_code
_entity_poly.pdbx_strand_id
1 'polypeptide(L)'
;MQGARGVKSHFNISSISGAVIFQLMGVLIVVNTVFLIWIITLYFKKKSKPMDISLHMRNFIRLGLLLLLFSSLIGGAMIGLNRHLASPDAIATFHIPILDWKIGQGDLRISHFLGMHGLQLFALIGISINGVSQLKKATAVWLYSLIGLYCLAVLSVFLLAMI
;
A
#
# COMPACT_ATOMS: atom_id res chain seq x y z
N MET A 1 23.67 -4.63 -9.45
CA MET A 1 22.63 -4.60 -8.39
C MET A 1 23.23 -3.95 -7.14
N GLN A 2 22.58 -2.94 -6.53
CA GLN A 2 23.10 -2.29 -5.30
C GLN A 2 23.18 -3.27 -4.11
N GLY A 3 22.18 -4.14 -3.93
CA GLY A 3 22.18 -5.14 -2.85
C GLY A 3 23.34 -6.13 -2.89
N ALA A 4 23.80 -6.51 -4.09
CA ALA A 4 24.97 -7.41 -4.23
C ALA A 4 26.29 -6.76 -3.76
N ARG A 5 26.32 -5.43 -3.63
CA ARG A 5 27.47 -4.66 -3.13
C ARG A 5 27.37 -4.37 -1.62
N GLY A 6 26.33 -4.88 -0.94
CA GLY A 6 26.06 -4.55 0.46
C GLY A 6 25.66 -3.09 0.71
N VAL A 7 25.28 -2.34 -0.35
CA VAL A 7 24.84 -0.94 -0.21
C VAL A 7 23.32 -0.84 -0.30
N LYS A 8 22.76 0.18 0.38
CA LYS A 8 21.33 0.48 0.33
C LYS A 8 20.89 0.71 -1.11
N SER A 9 19.73 0.18 -1.51
CA SER A 9 19.16 0.48 -2.83
C SER A 9 18.24 1.70 -2.80
N HIS A 10 17.41 1.79 -1.76
CA HIS A 10 16.51 2.93 -1.52
C HIS A 10 17.18 3.90 -0.53
N PHE A 11 17.00 5.21 -0.71
CA PHE A 11 17.57 6.26 0.14
C PHE A 11 19.11 6.27 0.17
N ASN A 12 19.77 5.72 -0.85
CA ASN A 12 21.22 5.74 -0.95
C ASN A 12 21.72 7.03 -1.60
N ILE A 13 22.07 8.01 -0.77
CA ILE A 13 22.63 9.29 -1.21
C ILE A 13 24.10 9.48 -0.82
N SER A 14 24.77 8.42 -0.34
CA SER A 14 26.16 8.51 0.14
C SER A 14 27.20 8.51 -0.98
N SER A 15 26.81 8.23 -2.22
CA SER A 15 27.67 8.29 -3.39
C SER A 15 26.90 8.80 -4.60
N ILE A 16 27.60 9.40 -5.57
CA ILE A 16 27.00 9.87 -6.83
C ILE A 16 26.24 8.74 -7.53
N SER A 17 26.85 7.55 -7.62
CA SER A 17 26.21 6.39 -8.26
C SER A 17 24.94 5.94 -7.54
N GLY A 18 24.93 5.94 -6.21
CA GLY A 18 23.75 5.61 -5.41
C GLY A 18 22.64 6.64 -5.59
N ALA A 19 23.00 7.93 -5.56
CA ALA A 19 22.06 9.03 -5.71
C ALA A 19 21.39 9.01 -7.10
N VAL A 20 22.16 8.78 -8.17
CA VAL A 20 21.61 8.64 -9.53
C VAL A 20 20.61 7.48 -9.60
N ILE A 21 20.95 6.31 -9.05
CA ILE A 21 20.03 5.16 -9.06
C ILE A 21 18.77 5.46 -8.24
N PHE A 22 18.91 6.08 -7.07
CA PHE A 22 17.77 6.45 -6.24
C PHE A 22 16.83 7.45 -6.93
N GLN A 23 17.37 8.44 -7.63
CA GLN A 23 16.57 9.40 -8.40
C GLN A 23 15.85 8.74 -9.58
N LEU A 24 16.53 7.83 -10.30
CA LEU A 24 15.89 7.05 -11.36
C LEU A 24 14.73 6.20 -10.82
N MET A 25 14.89 5.59 -9.64
CA MET A 25 13.80 4.88 -8.98
C MET A 25 12.63 5.83 -8.64
N GLY A 26 12.92 7.04 -8.16
CA GLY A 26 11.91 8.08 -7.92
C GLY A 26 11.10 8.43 -9.18
N VAL A 27 11.76 8.63 -10.32
CA VAL A 27 11.09 8.87 -11.61
C VAL A 27 10.19 7.69 -12.00
N LEU A 28 10.70 6.45 -11.88
CA LEU A 28 9.92 5.26 -12.18
C LEU A 28 8.71 5.08 -11.27
N ILE A 29 8.82 5.46 -9.98
CA ILE A 29 7.69 5.46 -9.04
C ILE A 29 6.62 6.45 -9.49
N VAL A 30 6.99 7.67 -9.90
CA VAL A 30 6.03 8.66 -10.41
C VAL A 30 5.34 8.15 -11.65
N VAL A 31 6.09 7.64 -12.63
CA VAL A 31 5.53 7.05 -13.85
C VAL A 31 4.57 5.92 -13.52
N ASN A 32 4.97 4.99 -12.64
CA ASN A 32 4.13 3.87 -12.22
C ASN A 32 2.84 4.35 -11.52
N THR A 33 2.92 5.40 -10.70
CA THR A 33 1.76 5.98 -10.02
C THR A 33 0.79 6.62 -11.01
N VAL A 34 1.29 7.32 -12.04
CA VAL A 34 0.45 7.86 -13.12
C VAL A 34 -0.25 6.74 -13.90
N PHE A 35 0.48 5.67 -14.25
CA PHE A 35 -0.11 4.48 -14.88
C PHE A 35 -1.18 3.83 -13.99
N LEU A 36 -0.95 3.75 -12.69
CA LEU A 36 -1.93 3.23 -11.73
C LEU A 36 -3.21 4.09 -11.72
N ILE A 37 -3.09 5.42 -11.66
CA ILE A 37 -4.25 6.34 -11.73
C ILE A 37 -5.01 6.16 -13.05
N TRP A 38 -4.31 5.99 -14.15
CA TRP A 38 -4.92 5.74 -15.45
C TRP A 38 -5.67 4.40 -15.48
N ILE A 39 -5.08 3.31 -14.96
CA ILE A 39 -5.72 1.99 -14.83
C ILE A 39 -6.97 2.08 -13.95
N ILE A 40 -6.89 2.74 -12.79
CA ILE A 40 -8.03 2.99 -11.91
C ILE A 40 -9.14 3.69 -12.68
N THR A 41 -8.81 4.77 -13.40
CA THR A 41 -9.78 5.53 -14.19
C THR A 41 -10.47 4.66 -15.23
N LEU A 42 -9.72 3.85 -15.98
CA LEU A 42 -10.28 2.91 -16.96
C LEU A 42 -11.17 1.86 -16.30
N TYR A 43 -10.74 1.31 -15.16
CA TYR A 43 -11.45 0.25 -14.46
C TYR A 43 -12.78 0.72 -13.84
N PHE A 44 -12.86 2.00 -13.43
CA PHE A 44 -14.10 2.60 -12.95
C PHE A 44 -15.02 3.05 -14.09
N LYS A 45 -14.48 3.59 -15.19
CA LYS A 45 -15.26 4.04 -16.35
C LYS A 45 -15.86 2.91 -17.19
N LYS A 46 -15.22 1.74 -17.20
CA LYS A 46 -15.70 0.59 -17.97
C LYS A 46 -17.07 0.16 -17.44
N LYS A 47 -18.13 0.48 -18.20
CA LYS A 47 -19.47 -0.08 -17.97
C LYS A 47 -19.34 -1.59 -17.98
N SER A 48 -19.84 -2.22 -16.93
CA SER A 48 -19.89 -3.66 -16.77
C SER A 48 -20.65 -4.26 -17.95
N LYS A 49 -19.95 -4.79 -18.97
CA LYS A 49 -20.46 -6.03 -19.57
C LYS A 49 -20.52 -7.07 -18.44
N PRO A 50 -21.39 -8.08 -18.50
CA PRO A 50 -21.26 -9.22 -17.60
C PRO A 50 -19.81 -9.71 -17.74
N MET A 51 -19.00 -9.37 -16.75
CA MET A 51 -17.67 -9.95 -16.60
C MET A 51 -17.92 -11.23 -15.82
N ASP A 52 -17.14 -12.26 -16.06
CA ASP A 52 -17.24 -13.55 -15.35
C ASP A 52 -16.86 -13.46 -13.86
N ILE A 53 -16.77 -12.25 -13.30
CA ILE A 53 -16.46 -11.98 -11.90
C ILE A 53 -17.65 -11.35 -11.17
N SER A 54 -17.85 -11.77 -9.93
CA SER A 54 -18.93 -11.28 -9.07
C SER A 54 -18.80 -9.77 -8.78
N LEU A 55 -19.93 -9.12 -8.46
CA LEU A 55 -19.95 -7.72 -8.04
C LEU A 55 -19.03 -7.46 -6.84
N HIS A 56 -19.00 -8.40 -5.88
CA HIS A 56 -18.15 -8.29 -4.69
C HIS A 56 -16.67 -8.35 -5.04
N MET A 57 -16.25 -9.32 -5.87
CA MET A 57 -14.86 -9.42 -6.35
C MET A 57 -14.43 -8.13 -7.05
N ARG A 58 -15.27 -7.59 -7.94
CA ARG A 58 -15.00 -6.31 -8.60
C ARG A 58 -14.81 -5.17 -7.60
N ASN A 59 -15.69 -5.06 -6.61
CA ASN A 59 -15.61 -4.00 -5.60
C ASN A 59 -14.37 -4.14 -4.72
N PHE A 60 -13.97 -5.36 -4.35
CA PHE A 60 -12.76 -5.59 -3.55
C PHE A 60 -11.49 -5.23 -4.32
N ILE A 61 -11.41 -5.55 -5.62
CA ILE A 61 -10.32 -5.06 -6.48
C ILE A 61 -10.29 -3.53 -6.55
N ARG A 62 -11.46 -2.88 -6.68
CA ARG A 62 -11.55 -1.40 -6.69
C ARG A 62 -11.02 -0.78 -5.41
N LEU A 63 -11.46 -1.31 -4.26
CA LEU A 63 -10.98 -0.85 -2.94
C LEU A 63 -9.48 -1.09 -2.78
N GLY A 64 -8.98 -2.24 -3.27
CA GLY A 64 -7.56 -2.58 -3.23
C GLY A 64 -6.71 -1.65 -4.07
N LEU A 65 -7.18 -1.27 -5.26
CA LEU A 65 -6.49 -0.31 -6.13
C LEU A 65 -6.47 1.09 -5.53
N LEU A 66 -7.57 1.53 -4.89
CA LEU A 66 -7.61 2.82 -4.19
C LEU A 66 -6.65 2.83 -2.99
N LEU A 67 -6.58 1.73 -2.24
CA LEU A 67 -5.67 1.60 -1.11
C LEU A 67 -4.20 1.53 -1.56
N LEU A 68 -3.92 0.85 -2.68
CA LEU A 68 -2.60 0.84 -3.30
C LEU A 68 -2.19 2.26 -3.73
N LEU A 69 -3.09 3.03 -4.36
CA LEU A 69 -2.84 4.42 -4.72
C LEU A 69 -2.56 5.28 -3.48
N PHE A 70 -3.36 5.12 -2.42
CA PHE A 70 -3.10 5.79 -1.15
C PHE A 70 -1.72 5.42 -0.59
N SER A 71 -1.33 4.15 -0.68
CA SER A 71 0.01 3.70 -0.29
C SER A 71 1.13 4.30 -1.14
N SER A 72 0.93 4.49 -2.44
CA SER A 72 1.89 5.21 -3.29
C SER A 72 2.12 6.65 -2.80
N LEU A 73 1.07 7.32 -2.32
CA LEU A 73 1.19 8.66 -1.72
C LEU A 73 1.98 8.62 -0.41
N ILE A 74 1.79 7.59 0.42
CA ILE A 74 2.61 7.38 1.64
C ILE A 74 4.08 7.18 1.25
N GLY A 75 4.37 6.40 0.21
CA GLY A 75 5.72 6.24 -0.32
C GLY A 75 6.34 7.57 -0.78
N GLY A 76 5.54 8.45 -1.40
CA GLY A 76 5.95 9.83 -1.69
C GLY A 76 6.26 10.64 -0.43
N ALA A 77 5.42 10.55 0.60
CA ALA A 77 5.64 11.20 1.88
C ALA A 77 6.90 10.69 2.59
N MET A 78 7.20 9.38 2.52
CA MET A 78 8.45 8.80 3.02
C MET A 78 9.68 9.44 2.38
N ILE A 79 9.64 9.68 1.07
CA ILE A 79 10.71 10.35 0.33
C ILE A 79 10.80 11.83 0.74
N GLY A 80 9.68 12.56 0.69
CA GLY A 80 9.65 14.01 0.96
C GLY A 80 9.97 14.40 2.40
N LEU A 81 9.60 13.57 3.37
CA LEU A 81 9.88 13.79 4.79
C LEU A 81 11.16 13.11 5.28
N ASN A 82 11.84 12.36 4.40
CA ASN A 82 12.96 11.48 4.74
C ASN A 82 12.63 10.47 5.87
N ARG A 83 11.35 10.10 6.03
CA ARG A 83 10.81 9.22 7.07
C ARG A 83 10.76 7.76 6.61
N HIS A 84 11.89 7.26 6.16
CA HIS A 84 12.05 5.89 5.66
C HIS A 84 12.55 4.90 6.73
N LEU A 85 12.91 5.43 7.89
CA LEU A 85 13.18 4.73 9.13
C LEU A 85 12.49 5.52 10.25
N ALA A 86 12.19 4.84 11.34
CA ALA A 86 11.78 5.52 12.56
C ALA A 86 12.85 6.53 13.01
N SER A 87 12.43 7.65 13.61
CA SER A 87 13.39 8.58 14.23
C SER A 87 14.21 7.84 15.30
N PRO A 88 15.52 8.10 15.45
CA PRO A 88 16.32 7.55 16.54
C PRO A 88 15.67 7.81 17.91
N ASP A 89 15.07 8.98 18.07
CA ASP A 89 14.39 9.43 19.29
C ASP A 89 12.90 9.04 19.36
N ALA A 90 12.41 8.27 18.39
CA ALA A 90 11.02 7.84 18.36
C ALA A 90 10.71 6.94 19.56
N ILE A 91 9.85 7.42 20.45
CA ILE A 91 9.22 6.58 21.47
C ILE A 91 8.18 5.72 20.74
N ALA A 92 8.59 4.50 20.42
CA ALA A 92 7.70 3.55 19.78
C ALA A 92 6.58 3.18 20.76
N THR A 93 5.33 3.32 20.33
CA THR A 93 4.19 2.71 21.02
C THR A 93 4.36 1.19 21.05
N PHE A 94 4.92 0.61 19.98
CA PHE A 94 5.22 -0.81 19.89
C PHE A 94 6.38 -1.07 18.90
N HIS A 95 7.26 -2.04 19.20
CA HIS A 95 8.37 -2.43 18.33
C HIS A 95 8.21 -3.88 17.88
N ILE A 96 8.37 -4.12 16.58
CA ILE A 96 8.40 -5.47 15.98
C ILE A 96 9.86 -5.83 15.72
N PRO A 97 10.51 -6.65 16.57
CA PRO A 97 11.97 -6.79 16.59
C PRO A 97 12.57 -7.36 15.30
N ILE A 98 11.86 -8.30 14.66
CA ILE A 98 12.36 -8.99 13.45
C ILE A 98 12.42 -8.05 12.24
N LEU A 99 11.44 -7.14 12.14
CA LEU A 99 11.32 -6.20 11.02
C LEU A 99 11.93 -4.84 11.31
N ASP A 100 12.35 -4.63 12.56
CA ASP A 100 12.74 -3.34 13.12
C ASP A 100 11.73 -2.23 12.82
N TRP A 101 10.44 -2.57 12.90
CA TRP A 101 9.34 -1.62 12.70
C TRP A 101 8.92 -1.03 14.03
N LYS A 102 8.88 0.29 14.12
CA LYS A 102 8.46 1.02 15.32
C LYS A 102 7.13 1.69 15.03
N ILE A 103 6.04 1.13 15.56
CA ILE A 103 4.73 1.79 15.51
C ILE A 103 4.81 3.03 16.41
N GLY A 104 4.61 4.21 15.86
CA GLY A 104 4.81 5.47 16.56
C GLY A 104 5.36 6.54 15.63
N GLN A 105 5.95 7.58 16.22
CA GLN A 105 6.37 8.80 15.52
C GLN A 105 7.47 8.50 14.48
N GLY A 106 7.13 8.70 13.20
CA GLY A 106 8.08 8.74 12.09
C GLY A 106 8.26 7.47 11.24
N ASP A 107 7.76 6.29 11.64
CA ASP A 107 7.92 5.08 10.82
C ASP A 107 6.75 4.85 9.85
N LEU A 108 6.84 5.47 8.67
CA LEU A 108 5.81 5.34 7.63
C LEU A 108 5.83 3.98 6.91
N ARG A 109 6.88 3.15 7.09
CA ARG A 109 7.04 1.86 6.39
C ARG A 109 5.87 0.93 6.66
N ILE A 110 5.35 0.93 7.88
CA ILE A 110 4.30 0.01 8.33
C ILE A 110 3.01 0.29 7.56
N SER A 111 2.56 1.55 7.54
CA SER A 111 1.36 1.94 6.82
C SER A 111 1.52 1.78 5.31
N HIS A 112 2.70 2.13 4.77
CA HIS A 112 3.01 1.91 3.36
C HIS A 112 2.93 0.42 2.97
N PHE A 113 3.58 -0.45 3.75
CA PHE A 113 3.56 -1.90 3.51
C PHE A 113 2.14 -2.46 3.52
N LEU A 114 1.37 -2.17 4.58
CA LEU A 114 -0.01 -2.63 4.68
C LEU A 114 -0.85 -2.08 3.51
N GLY A 115 -0.76 -0.79 3.21
CA GLY A 115 -1.48 -0.20 2.08
C GLY A 115 -1.13 -0.84 0.73
N MET A 116 0.14 -1.17 0.49
CA MET A 116 0.57 -1.85 -0.74
C MET A 116 0.00 -3.26 -0.83
N HIS A 117 0.00 -4.01 0.28
CA HIS A 117 -0.48 -5.39 0.33
C HIS A 117 -2.00 -5.53 0.37
N GLY A 118 -2.73 -4.43 0.59
CA GLY A 118 -4.19 -4.41 0.61
C GLY A 118 -4.82 -4.89 -0.71
N LEU A 119 -4.22 -4.59 -1.87
CA LEU A 119 -4.73 -5.10 -3.15
C LEU A 119 -4.68 -6.62 -3.23
N GLN A 120 -3.57 -7.24 -2.85
CA GLN A 120 -3.40 -8.69 -2.86
C GLN A 120 -4.40 -9.34 -1.91
N LEU A 121 -4.54 -8.79 -0.69
CA LEU A 121 -5.47 -9.30 0.31
C LEU A 121 -6.93 -9.23 -0.20
N PHE A 122 -7.36 -8.08 -0.71
CA PHE A 122 -8.74 -7.89 -1.16
C PHE A 122 -9.06 -8.69 -2.42
N ALA A 123 -8.08 -8.85 -3.32
CA ALA A 123 -8.22 -9.73 -4.48
C ALA A 123 -8.40 -11.19 -4.07
N LEU A 124 -7.61 -11.69 -3.11
CA LEU A 124 -7.73 -13.07 -2.60
C LEU A 124 -9.09 -13.31 -1.92
N ILE A 125 -9.56 -12.34 -1.11
CA ILE A 125 -10.90 -12.40 -0.51
C ILE A 125 -11.98 -12.41 -1.61
N GLY A 126 -11.81 -11.62 -2.67
CA GLY A 126 -12.77 -11.59 -3.77
C GLY A 126 -12.78 -12.87 -4.59
N ILE A 127 -11.62 -13.51 -4.81
CA ILE A 127 -11.50 -14.80 -5.49
C ILE A 127 -12.20 -15.90 -4.68
N SER A 128 -12.05 -15.93 -3.35
CA SER A 128 -12.62 -17.00 -2.52
C SER A 128 -14.15 -17.00 -2.49
N ILE A 129 -14.79 -15.86 -2.80
CA ILE A 129 -16.24 -15.73 -2.91
C ILE A 129 -16.73 -15.65 -4.37
N ASN A 130 -15.82 -15.73 -5.35
CA ASN A 130 -16.20 -15.67 -6.75
C ASN A 130 -16.90 -16.98 -7.15
N GLY A 131 -18.05 -16.87 -7.82
CA GLY A 131 -18.86 -18.04 -8.20
C GLY A 131 -19.89 -18.50 -7.15
N VAL A 132 -19.92 -17.87 -5.97
CA VAL A 132 -21.03 -18.08 -5.01
C VAL A 132 -22.28 -17.39 -5.56
N SER A 133 -23.30 -18.16 -5.92
CA SER A 133 -24.51 -17.68 -6.61
C SER A 133 -25.26 -16.60 -5.83
N GLN A 134 -25.35 -16.74 -4.51
CA GLN A 134 -25.89 -15.72 -3.61
C GLN A 134 -25.08 -15.68 -2.31
N LEU A 135 -24.24 -14.66 -2.17
CA LEU A 135 -23.55 -14.40 -0.91
C LEU A 135 -24.57 -13.93 0.14
N LYS A 136 -24.59 -14.59 1.31
CA LYS A 136 -25.46 -14.18 2.41
C LYS A 136 -25.16 -12.72 2.78
N LYS A 137 -26.21 -11.91 2.96
CA LYS A 137 -26.08 -10.48 3.34
C LYS A 137 -25.17 -10.30 4.57
N ALA A 138 -25.33 -11.14 5.59
CA ALA A 138 -24.50 -11.11 6.79
C ALA A 138 -23.01 -11.32 6.47
N THR A 139 -22.67 -12.29 5.63
CA THR A 139 -21.29 -12.55 5.18
C THR A 139 -20.74 -11.37 4.39
N ALA A 140 -21.52 -10.80 3.47
CA ALA A 140 -21.10 -9.63 2.71
C ALA A 140 -20.77 -8.45 3.65
N VAL A 141 -21.68 -8.12 4.58
CA VAL A 141 -21.47 -7.06 5.58
C VAL A 141 -20.20 -7.31 6.37
N TRP A 142 -19.98 -8.54 6.84
CA TRP A 142 -18.79 -8.89 7.61
C TRP A 142 -17.49 -8.67 6.82
N LEU A 143 -17.44 -9.08 5.55
CA LEU A 143 -16.27 -8.88 4.68
C LEU A 143 -16.00 -7.38 4.41
N TYR A 144 -17.05 -6.60 4.11
CA TYR A 144 -16.89 -5.15 3.92
C TYR A 144 -16.44 -4.45 5.22
N SER A 145 -16.94 -4.87 6.38
CA SER A 145 -16.50 -4.35 7.68
C SER A 145 -15.03 -4.66 7.96
N LEU A 146 -14.56 -5.87 7.65
CA LEU A 146 -13.15 -6.23 7.79
C LEU A 146 -12.25 -5.39 6.87
N ILE A 147 -12.65 -5.20 5.61
CA ILE A 147 -11.94 -4.33 4.67
C ILE A 147 -11.92 -2.89 5.17
N GLY A 148 -13.04 -2.39 5.70
CA GLY A 148 -13.12 -1.06 6.31
C GLY A 148 -12.17 -0.91 7.50
N LEU A 149 -12.16 -1.87 8.42
CA LEU A 149 -11.24 -1.91 9.56
C LEU A 149 -9.78 -1.98 9.11
N TYR A 150 -9.47 -2.73 8.06
CA TYR A 150 -8.12 -2.76 7.48
C TYR A 150 -7.69 -1.38 6.96
N CYS A 151 -8.54 -0.71 6.18
CA CYS A 151 -8.28 0.64 5.70
C CYS A 151 -8.11 1.64 6.86
N LEU A 152 -8.94 1.53 7.90
CA LEU A 152 -8.82 2.36 9.10
C LEU A 152 -7.50 2.09 9.84
N ALA A 153 -7.07 0.83 9.96
CA ALA A 153 -5.79 0.50 10.57
C ALA A 153 -4.61 1.11 9.79
N VAL A 154 -4.63 1.02 8.46
CA VAL A 154 -3.62 1.65 7.59
C VAL A 154 -3.57 3.17 7.84
N LEU A 155 -4.75 3.83 7.86
CA LEU A 155 -4.84 5.27 8.10
C LEU A 155 -4.37 5.65 9.51
N SER A 156 -4.80 4.92 10.55
CA SER A 156 -4.40 5.19 11.93
C SER A 156 -2.90 5.05 12.13
N VAL A 157 -2.28 4.01 11.55
CA VAL A 157 -0.81 3.84 11.62
C VAL A 157 -0.10 4.96 10.86
N PHE A 158 -0.64 5.41 9.73
CA PHE A 158 -0.10 6.58 9.01
C PHE A 158 -0.17 7.84 9.87
N LEU A 159 -1.33 8.15 10.44
CA LEU A 159 -1.53 9.34 11.28
C LEU A 159 -0.64 9.31 12.52
N LEU A 160 -0.51 8.16 13.18
CA LEU A 160 0.38 7.99 14.31
C LEU A 160 1.85 8.28 13.96
N ALA A 161 2.26 7.92 12.74
CA ALA A 161 3.61 8.20 12.24
C ALA A 161 3.81 9.65 11.77
N MET A 162 2.73 10.43 11.64
CA MET A 162 2.78 11.84 11.25
C MET A 162 2.95 12.78 12.45
N ILE A 163 2.43 12.39 13.62
CA ILE A 163 2.64 13.05 14.92
C ILE A 163 4.10 12.88 15.36
#